data_AF-A0A536IA13-F1
#
_entry.id   AF-A0A536IA13-F1
#
_cell.length_a   1.000
_cell.length_b   1.000
_cell.length_c   1.000
_cell.angle_alpha   90.00
_cell.angle_beta   90.00
_cell.angle_gamma   90.00
#
_symmetry.space_group_name_H-M   'P 1'
#
loop_
_entity.id
_entity.type
_entity.pdbx_description
1 polymer ?
#
loop_
_entity_poly.entity_id
_entity_poly.type
_entity_poly.pdbx_seq_one_letter_code
_entity_poly.pdbx_strand_id
1 'polypeptide(L)' 'MKTRLLKADAPGAVEEAAAALARGELVAFPTDTVYGLSAGQE' A
#
# COMPACT_ATOMS: atom_id res chain seq x y z
N MET A 1 -11.75 -9.64 -7.81
CA MET A 1 -10.68 -8.64 -7.62
C MET A 1 -9.36 -9.35 -7.38
N LYS A 2 -8.25 -8.85 -7.93
CA LYS A 2 -6.91 -9.44 -7.76
C LYS A 2 -6.01 -8.41 -7.08
N THR A 3 -5.46 -8.76 -5.92
CA THR A 3 -4.53 -7.92 -5.18
C THR A 3 -3.13 -8.09 -5.75
N ARG A 4 -2.41 -6.98 -5.97
CA ARG A 4 -0.98 -7.02 -6.31
C ARG A 4 -0.17 -7.11 -5.02
N LEU A 5 0.68 -8.12 -4.91
CA LEU A 5 1.59 -8.28 -3.78
C LEU A 5 2.92 -7.59 -4.09
N LEU A 6 3.36 -6.75 -3.16
CA LEU A 6 4.65 -6.07 -3.20
C LEU A 6 5.40 -6.43 -1.92
N LYS A 7 6.70 -6.71 -2.04
CA LYS A 7 7.52 -6.90 -0.85
C LYS A 7 7.77 -5.54 -0.19
N ALA A 8 7.49 -5.45 1.10
CA ALA A 8 7.63 -4.20 1.85
C ALA A 8 9.09 -3.71 1.94
N ASP A 9 10.07 -4.61 1.80
CA ASP A 9 11.50 -4.32 1.80
C ASP A 9 12.07 -4.06 0.39
N ALA A 10 11.25 -4.13 -0.66
CA ALA A 10 11.71 -3.83 -2.01
C ALA A 10 12.01 -2.33 -2.14
N PRO A 11 13.11 -1.96 -2.82
CA PRO A 11 13.35 -0.55 -3.17
C PRO A 11 12.16 0.00 -3.96
N GLY A 12 11.66 1.18 -3.59
CA GLY A 12 10.51 1.81 -4.25
C GLY A 12 9.14 1.35 -3.76
N ALA A 13 9.06 0.46 -2.76
CA ALA A 13 7.78 -0.10 -2.32
C ALA A 13 6.84 0.94 -1.70
N VAL A 14 7.41 1.90 -0.97
CA VAL A 14 6.66 2.99 -0.33
C VAL A 14 6.14 3.97 -1.38
N GLU A 15 6.94 4.28 -2.40
CA GLU A 15 6.58 5.16 -3.50
C GLU A 15 5.46 4.56 -4.35
N GLU A 16 5.50 3.26 -4.65
CA GLU A 16 4.41 2.58 -5.34
C GLU A 16 3.11 2.58 -4.51
N ALA A 17 3.20 2.34 -3.19
CA ALA A 17 2.06 2.40 -2.28
C ALA A 17 1.46 3.80 -2.21
N ALA A 18 2.29 4.84 -2.08
CA ALA A 18 1.85 6.23 -2.06
C ALA A 18 1.19 6.64 -3.39
N ALA A 19 1.75 6.22 -4.53
CA ALA A 19 1.16 6.47 -5.83
C ALA A 19 -0.20 5.76 -6.00
N ALA A 20 -0.37 4.56 -5.45
CA ALA A 20 -1.66 3.86 -5.43
C ALA A 20 -2.70 4.63 -4.59
N LEU A 21 -2.32 5.08 -3.40
CA LEU A 21 -3.19 5.91 -2.56
C LEU A 21 -3.58 7.22 -3.26
N ALA A 22 -2.64 7.90 -3.92
CA ALA A 22 -2.94 9.12 -4.69
C ALA A 22 -3.92 8.89 -5.86
N ARG A 23 -4.05 7.65 -6.35
CA ARG A 23 -5.04 7.27 -7.38
C ARG A 23 -6.38 6.84 -6.80
N GLY A 24 -6.59 6.92 -5.48
CA GLY A 24 -7.81 6.45 -4.83
C GLY A 24 -7.85 4.93 -4.60
N GLU A 25 -6.73 4.23 -4.73
CA GLU A 25 -6.67 2.77 -4.51
C GLU A 25 -6.54 2.42 -3.02
N LEU A 26 -6.76 1.14 -2.69
CA LEU A 26 -6.54 0.59 -1.35
C LEU A 26 -5.13 0.00 -1.22
N VAL A 27 -4.48 0.25 -0.09
CA VAL A 27 -3.17 -0.29 0.25
C VAL A 27 -3.18 -0.92 1.63
N ALA A 28 -2.76 -2.19 1.71
CA ALA A 28 -2.45 -2.85 2.97
C ALA A 28 -0.94 -2.86 3.19
N PHE A 29 -0.47 -2.53 4.39
CA PHE A 29 0.95 -2.44 4.72
C PHE A 29 1.24 -2.99 6.13
N PRO A 30 2.43 -3.59 6.36
CA PRO A 30 2.78 -4.12 7.68
C PRO A 30 3.06 -2.99 8.67
N THR A 31 2.77 -3.23 9.95
CA THR A 31 3.24 -2.42 11.08
C THR A 31 3.89 -3.34 12.13
N ASP A 32 4.39 -2.78 13.23
CA ASP A 32 4.94 -3.55 14.35
C ASP A 32 3.88 -4.37 15.11
N THR A 33 2.58 -4.05 14.96
CA THR A 33 1.48 -4.77 15.62
C THR A 33 0.70 -5.64 14.65
N VAL A 34 0.06 -5.03 13.64
CA VAL A 34 -0.84 -5.69 12.68
C VAL A 34 -0.72 -5.04 11.29
N TYR A 35 -1.41 -5.59 10.29
CA TYR A 35 -1.50 -4.92 8.99
C TYR A 35 -2.43 -3.71 9.06
N GLY A 36 -1.94 -2.55 8.62
CA GLY A 36 -2.75 -1.37 8.37
C GLY A 36 -3.42 -1.47 7.00
N LEU A 37 -4.58 -0.82 6.86
CA LEU A 37 -5.28 -0.65 5.59
C LEU A 37 -5.62 0.83 5.40
N SER A 38 -5.22 1.40 4.27
CA SER A 38 -5.53 2.77 3.88
C SER A 38 -6.20 2.82 2.52
N ALA A 39 -7.00 3.87 2.32
CA ALA A 39 -7.61 4.22 1.04
C ALA A 39 -7.19 5.65 0.70
N GLY A 40 -6.96 5.90 -0.59
CA GLY A 40 -6.80 7.26 -1.09
C GLY A 40 -8.02 8.11 -0.76
N GLN A 41 -7.79 9.35 -0.30
CA GLN A 41 -8.85 10.34 -0.16
C GLN A 41 -9.05 11.05 -1.52
N GLU A 42 -10.30 11.34 -1.89
CA GLU A 42 -10.65 12.15 -3.07
C GLU A 42 -10.23 13.61 -2.92
#